data_AF-A0A6T9YEH5-F1
#
_entry.id   AF-A0A6T9YEH5-F1
#
_cell.length_a   1.000
_cell.length_b   1.000
_cell.length_c   1.000
_cell.angle_alpha   90.00
_cell.angle_beta   90.00
_cell.angle_gamma   90.00
#
_symmetry.space_group_name_H-M   'P 1'
#
loop_
_entity.id
_entity.type
_entity.pdbx_description
1 polymer ?
#
loop_
_entity_poly.entity_id
_entity_poly.type
_entity_poly.pdbx_seq_one_letter_code
_entity_poly.pdbx_strand_id
1 'polypeptide(L)'
;GDPAVKWLTDNGFEIIGSGSAASGSGWATTGKLQAKSGEEFFVKQAPKPAESMFKGEAIGLRALYDTSTVRIPKVYHYGDRTDGRDGSYIIMESLQMGGRSSMYDFGVDMAKLHLATPTVKEAKEGMFGFPLDNTIGATPQPNGWMDDWAEFFRVRRIGHQVKLSRDKKLRDLWEQVEKETDGLKSLFKDIEVKPR
;
A
#
# COMPACT_ATOMS: atom_id res chain seq x y z
N GLY A 1 4.55 -13.44 -24.04
CA GLY A 1 5.25 -12.14 -24.08
C GLY A 1 5.32 -11.54 -22.68
N ASP A 2 5.87 -10.34 -22.50
CA ASP A 2 5.72 -9.61 -21.24
C ASP A 2 4.28 -9.06 -21.16
N PRO A 3 3.49 -9.41 -20.12
CA PRO A 3 2.09 -9.00 -20.00
C PRO A 3 1.96 -7.48 -19.84
N ALA A 4 2.96 -6.83 -19.23
CA ALA A 4 2.94 -5.39 -19.05
C ALA A 4 3.14 -4.67 -20.39
N VAL A 5 4.10 -5.14 -21.19
CA VAL A 5 4.31 -4.65 -22.57
C VAL A 5 3.05 -4.86 -23.40
N LYS A 6 2.44 -6.05 -23.33
CA LYS A 6 1.19 -6.32 -24.05
C LYS A 6 0.08 -5.35 -23.66
N TRP A 7 -0.20 -5.19 -22.36
CA TRP A 7 -1.24 -4.30 -21.90
C TRP A 7 -0.98 -2.86 -22.34
N LEU A 8 0.27 -2.38 -22.22
CA LEU A 8 0.66 -1.04 -22.65
C LEU A 8 0.43 -0.82 -24.15
N THR A 9 0.85 -1.78 -24.99
CA THR A 9 0.63 -1.70 -26.44
C THR A 9 -0.85 -1.78 -26.83
N ASP A 10 -1.62 -2.65 -26.18
CA ASP A 10 -3.08 -2.71 -26.36
C ASP A 10 -3.78 -1.40 -25.96
N ASN A 11 -3.15 -0.60 -25.09
CA ASN A 11 -3.63 0.70 -24.63
C ASN A 11 -2.89 1.89 -25.28
N GLY A 12 -2.27 1.67 -26.44
CA GLY A 12 -1.74 2.75 -27.30
C GLY A 12 -0.31 3.19 -27.02
N PHE A 13 0.44 2.51 -26.15
CA PHE A 13 1.84 2.82 -25.88
C PHE A 13 2.79 1.98 -26.75
N GLU A 14 3.61 2.65 -27.57
CA GLU A 14 4.70 2.02 -28.32
C GLU A 14 5.94 1.89 -27.42
N ILE A 15 6.23 0.68 -26.93
CA ILE A 15 7.37 0.43 -26.02
C ILE A 15 8.66 0.26 -26.83
N ILE A 16 9.65 1.11 -26.53
CA ILE A 16 10.94 1.20 -27.25
C ILE A 16 12.15 0.80 -26.41
N GLY A 17 11.96 0.66 -25.09
CA GLY A 17 13.06 0.34 -24.18
C GLY A 17 12.58 -0.40 -22.94
N SER A 18 13.47 -1.21 -22.39
CA SER A 18 13.28 -1.87 -21.09
C SER A 18 14.58 -1.85 -20.29
N GLY A 19 14.45 -1.87 -18.97
CA GLY A 19 15.59 -1.90 -18.05
C GLY A 19 15.21 -2.57 -16.74
N SER A 20 16.21 -3.04 -15.99
CA SER A 20 15.99 -3.49 -14.62
C SER A 20 15.76 -2.29 -13.71
N ALA A 21 14.88 -2.44 -12.72
CA ALA A 21 14.80 -1.51 -11.61
C ALA A 21 15.61 -2.04 -10.42
N ALA A 22 16.29 -1.16 -9.70
CA ALA A 22 17.21 -1.51 -8.61
C ALA A 22 16.52 -2.02 -7.33
N SER A 23 15.20 -2.20 -7.32
CA SER A 23 14.43 -2.55 -6.11
C SER A 23 13.70 -3.88 -6.29
N GLY A 24 14.35 -5.01 -5.96
CA GLY A 24 13.63 -6.27 -5.77
C GLY A 24 12.91 -6.27 -4.42
N SER A 25 11.60 -6.51 -4.41
CA SER A 25 10.93 -6.93 -3.19
C SER A 25 11.05 -8.45 -3.10
N GLY A 26 11.18 -9.03 -1.90
CA GLY A 26 11.46 -10.48 -1.75
C GLY A 26 10.44 -11.44 -2.41
N TRP A 27 9.33 -10.92 -2.95
CA TRP A 27 8.27 -11.68 -3.63
C TRP A 27 7.97 -11.22 -5.07
N ALA A 28 8.55 -10.12 -5.55
CA ALA A 28 8.32 -9.60 -6.90
C ALA A 28 9.58 -8.99 -7.54
N THR A 29 9.74 -9.23 -8.84
CA THR A 29 10.74 -8.56 -9.68
C THR A 29 10.23 -7.20 -10.11
N THR A 30 11.16 -6.28 -10.40
CA THR A 30 10.82 -4.94 -10.84
C THR A 30 11.59 -4.56 -12.09
N GLY A 31 10.95 -3.77 -12.94
CA GLY A 31 11.50 -3.32 -14.21
C GLY A 31 10.99 -1.94 -14.59
N LYS A 32 11.66 -1.33 -15.56
CA LYS A 32 11.23 -0.11 -16.22
C LYS A 32 10.93 -0.40 -17.69
N LEU A 33 9.90 0.25 -18.22
CA LEU A 33 9.57 0.27 -19.64
C LEU A 33 9.50 1.72 -20.11
N GLN A 34 10.01 2.01 -21.29
CA GLN A 34 9.97 3.34 -21.90
C GLN A 34 9.11 3.31 -23.15
N ALA A 35 8.12 4.20 -23.22
CA ALA A 35 7.36 4.44 -24.43
C ALA A 35 8.04 5.48 -25.33
N LYS A 36 7.82 5.38 -26.64
CA LYS A 36 8.30 6.34 -27.63
C LYS A 36 7.79 7.76 -27.44
N SER A 37 6.60 7.87 -26.87
CA SER A 37 5.97 9.14 -26.48
C SER A 37 6.68 9.83 -25.30
N GLY A 38 7.61 9.14 -24.63
CA GLY A 38 8.46 9.67 -23.56
C GLY A 38 8.07 9.22 -22.16
N GLU A 39 6.87 8.65 -21.97
CA GLU A 39 6.45 8.10 -20.70
C GLU A 39 7.32 6.91 -20.28
N GLU A 40 7.61 6.86 -18.99
CA GLU A 40 8.28 5.74 -18.35
C GLU A 40 7.35 5.06 -17.36
N PHE A 41 7.35 3.73 -17.41
CA PHE A 41 6.54 2.88 -16.56
C PHE A 41 7.44 2.09 -15.63
N PHE A 42 7.04 2.00 -14.39
CA PHE A 42 7.58 1.06 -13.42
C PHE A 42 6.64 -0.13 -13.33
N VAL A 43 7.20 -1.33 -13.46
CA VAL A 43 6.43 -2.57 -13.46
C VAL A 43 6.93 -3.45 -12.32
N LYS A 44 6.00 -3.97 -11.52
CA LYS A 44 6.28 -5.09 -10.59
C LYS A 44 5.62 -6.35 -11.13
N GLN A 45 6.31 -7.48 -11.02
CA GLN A 45 5.81 -8.78 -11.47
C GLN A 45 6.05 -9.83 -10.39
N ALA A 46 5.00 -10.59 -10.07
CA ALA A 46 5.07 -11.75 -9.20
C ALA A 46 4.98 -13.02 -10.05
N PRO A 47 5.84 -14.04 -9.81
CA PRO A 47 5.79 -15.30 -10.57
C PRO A 47 4.62 -16.21 -10.16
N LYS A 48 3.94 -15.92 -9.04
CA LYS A 48 2.75 -16.62 -8.57
C LYS A 48 1.55 -15.68 -8.62
N PRO A 49 0.31 -16.20 -8.68
CA PRO A 49 -0.89 -15.38 -8.57
C PRO A 49 -0.86 -14.54 -7.29
N ALA A 50 -0.90 -13.22 -7.47
CA ALA A 50 -0.80 -12.18 -6.47
C ALA A 50 -1.71 -10.98 -6.82
N GLU A 51 -2.73 -11.18 -7.65
CA GLU A 51 -3.64 -10.11 -8.09
C GLU A 51 -4.25 -9.37 -6.90
N SER A 52 -4.68 -10.08 -5.86
CA SER A 52 -5.25 -9.47 -4.65
C SER A 52 -4.26 -8.51 -3.95
N MET A 53 -2.97 -8.85 -3.92
CA MET A 53 -1.92 -8.00 -3.36
C MET A 53 -1.72 -6.75 -4.22
N PHE A 54 -1.58 -6.91 -5.54
CA PHE A 54 -1.43 -5.76 -6.44
C PHE A 54 -2.69 -4.90 -6.51
N LYS A 55 -3.87 -5.48 -6.34
CA LYS A 55 -5.14 -4.76 -6.18
C LYS A 55 -5.13 -3.90 -4.93
N GLY A 56 -4.68 -4.45 -3.80
CA GLY A 56 -4.52 -3.71 -2.55
C GLY A 56 -3.53 -2.55 -2.69
N GLU A 57 -2.38 -2.78 -3.32
CA GLU A 57 -1.39 -1.74 -3.61
C GLU A 57 -1.96 -0.66 -4.56
N ALA A 58 -2.61 -1.06 -5.66
CA ALA A 58 -3.19 -0.15 -6.63
C ALA A 58 -4.27 0.76 -6.00
N ILE A 59 -5.13 0.20 -5.16
CA ILE A 59 -6.20 0.96 -4.51
C ILE A 59 -5.63 1.89 -3.45
N GLY A 60 -4.64 1.45 -2.68
CA GLY A 60 -3.91 2.32 -1.74
C GLY A 60 -3.23 3.48 -2.44
N LEU A 61 -2.48 3.22 -3.52
CA LEU A 61 -1.82 4.26 -4.32
C LEU A 61 -2.83 5.23 -4.94
N ARG A 62 -3.96 4.75 -5.47
CA ARG A 62 -5.01 5.63 -6.00
C ARG A 62 -5.61 6.51 -4.92
N ALA A 63 -5.94 5.95 -3.75
CA ALA A 63 -6.46 6.74 -2.63
C ALA A 63 -5.50 7.85 -2.21
N LEU A 64 -4.19 7.57 -2.15
CA LEU A 64 -3.18 8.58 -1.85
C LEU A 64 -3.03 9.61 -2.99
N TYR A 65 -3.02 9.16 -4.24
CA TYR A 65 -2.91 10.01 -5.43
C TYR A 65 -4.05 11.02 -5.51
N ASP A 66 -5.27 10.58 -5.25
CA ASP A 66 -6.47 11.41 -5.32
C ASP A 66 -6.47 12.56 -4.29
N THR A 67 -5.68 12.46 -3.22
CA THR A 67 -5.52 13.57 -2.26
C THR A 67 -4.78 14.77 -2.85
N SER A 68 -3.98 14.57 -3.90
CA SER A 68 -3.13 15.61 -4.51
C SER A 68 -2.20 16.33 -3.50
N THR A 69 -1.71 15.61 -2.49
CA THR A 69 -0.88 16.18 -1.41
C THR A 69 0.60 15.85 -1.57
N VAL A 70 0.97 14.57 -1.48
CA VAL A 70 2.32 14.07 -1.69
C VAL A 70 2.48 13.48 -3.10
N ARG A 71 3.72 13.38 -3.58
CA ARG A 71 3.99 12.79 -4.89
C ARG A 71 3.81 11.27 -4.86
N ILE A 72 2.73 10.80 -5.50
CA ILE A 72 2.39 9.38 -5.63
C ILE A 72 2.46 8.98 -7.12
N PRO A 73 2.99 7.79 -7.47
CA PRO A 73 2.97 7.32 -8.85
C PRO A 73 1.54 7.01 -9.30
N LYS A 74 1.17 7.47 -10.50
CA LYS A 74 -0.10 7.08 -11.11
C LYS A 74 -0.12 5.58 -11.40
N VAL A 75 -1.17 4.88 -10.96
CA VAL A 75 -1.38 3.46 -11.30
C VAL A 75 -2.16 3.34 -12.61
N TYR A 76 -1.55 2.70 -13.60
CA TYR A 76 -2.19 2.45 -14.89
C TYR A 76 -3.04 1.18 -14.85
N HIS A 77 -2.46 0.06 -14.39
CA HIS A 77 -3.12 -1.23 -14.42
C HIS A 77 -2.54 -2.20 -13.39
N TYR A 78 -3.32 -3.20 -13.00
CA TYR A 78 -2.86 -4.41 -12.34
C TYR A 78 -3.71 -5.59 -12.82
N GLY A 79 -3.17 -6.79 -12.78
CA GLY A 79 -3.92 -7.99 -13.14
C GLY A 79 -3.08 -9.26 -13.16
N ASP A 80 -3.76 -10.37 -13.39
CA ASP A 80 -3.11 -11.64 -13.68
C ASP A 80 -2.58 -11.70 -15.12
N ARG A 81 -1.59 -12.56 -15.30
CA ARG A 81 -1.07 -12.88 -16.63
C ARG A 81 -2.15 -13.60 -17.44
N THR A 82 -2.29 -13.21 -18.70
CA THR A 82 -3.23 -13.84 -19.64
C THR A 82 -2.53 -14.67 -20.71
N ASP A 83 -1.22 -14.86 -20.60
CA ASP A 83 -0.38 -15.54 -21.60
C ASP A 83 -0.18 -17.04 -21.33
N GLY A 84 -1.08 -17.66 -20.55
CA GLY A 84 -1.05 -19.07 -20.20
C GLY A 84 -0.01 -19.45 -19.14
N ARG A 85 0.63 -18.47 -18.50
CA ARG A 85 1.57 -18.65 -17.39
C ARG A 85 1.01 -18.06 -16.11
N ASP A 86 1.40 -18.62 -14.98
CA ASP A 86 1.08 -18.09 -13.66
C ASP A 86 1.81 -16.77 -13.37
N GLY A 87 1.15 -15.91 -12.60
CA GLY A 87 1.73 -14.67 -12.11
C GLY A 87 0.77 -13.50 -12.20
N SER A 88 1.18 -12.39 -11.59
CA SER A 88 0.44 -11.13 -11.63
C SER A 88 1.40 -9.96 -11.78
N TYR A 89 0.88 -8.79 -12.14
CA TYR A 89 1.68 -7.60 -12.34
C TYR A 89 0.90 -6.33 -12.03
N ILE A 90 1.65 -5.25 -11.79
CA ILE A 90 1.14 -3.87 -11.68
C ILE A 90 2.02 -2.95 -12.52
N ILE A 91 1.37 -2.03 -13.25
CA ILE A 91 1.98 -0.99 -14.06
C ILE A 91 1.66 0.35 -13.39
N MET A 92 2.71 1.11 -13.10
CA MET A 92 2.59 2.46 -12.55
C MET A 92 3.58 3.40 -13.23
N GLU A 93 3.40 4.68 -13.00
CA GLU A 93 4.35 5.71 -13.40
C GLU A 93 5.74 5.45 -12.79
N SER A 94 6.79 5.55 -13.61
CA SER A 94 8.17 5.55 -13.13
C SER A 94 8.53 6.94 -12.62
N LEU A 95 8.70 7.09 -11.31
CA LEU A 95 9.17 8.33 -10.72
C LEU A 95 10.69 8.46 -10.90
N GLN A 96 11.13 9.64 -11.32
CA GLN A 96 12.53 10.03 -11.33
C GLN A 96 12.96 10.38 -9.91
N MET A 97 13.44 9.36 -9.18
CA MET A 97 13.96 9.51 -7.82
C MET A 97 15.35 10.15 -7.87
N GLY A 98 15.40 11.48 -7.81
CA GLY A 98 16.62 12.26 -7.82
C GLY A 98 16.39 13.71 -7.36
N GLY A 99 17.47 14.44 -7.13
CA GLY A 99 17.44 15.83 -6.66
C GLY A 99 17.48 15.98 -5.14
N ARG A 100 17.56 17.24 -4.67
CA ARG A 100 17.46 17.59 -3.25
C ARG A 100 15.99 17.74 -2.90
N SER A 101 15.51 16.98 -1.91
CA SER A 101 14.21 17.19 -1.31
C SER A 101 14.35 17.98 0.01
N SER A 102 13.34 18.79 0.31
CA SER A 102 13.23 19.51 1.57
C SER A 102 12.40 18.68 2.54
N MET A 103 12.98 18.31 3.70
CA MET A 103 12.23 17.62 4.75
C MET A 103 11.13 18.51 5.34
N TYR A 104 11.30 19.83 5.28
CA TYR A 104 10.26 20.78 5.66
C TYR A 104 9.05 20.66 4.73
N ASP A 105 9.26 20.73 3.41
CA ASP A 105 8.17 20.63 2.42
C ASP A 105 7.50 19.25 2.49
N PHE A 106 8.30 18.18 2.65
CA PHE A 106 7.76 16.84 2.85
C PHE A 106 6.88 16.73 4.11
N GLY A 107 7.30 17.34 5.23
CA GLY A 107 6.50 17.38 6.46
C GLY A 107 5.19 18.14 6.28
N VAL A 108 5.21 19.25 5.55
CA VAL A 108 4.00 20.02 5.19
C VAL A 108 3.05 19.18 4.33
N ASP A 109 3.55 18.50 3.30
CA ASP A 109 2.71 17.70 2.42
C ASP A 109 2.17 16.44 3.10
N MET A 110 2.95 15.81 3.98
CA MET A 110 2.47 14.72 4.85
C MET A 110 1.37 15.19 5.81
N ALA A 111 1.47 16.40 6.35
CA ALA A 111 0.41 16.97 7.19
C ALA A 111 -0.87 17.22 6.37
N LYS A 112 -0.75 17.73 5.14
CA LYS A 112 -1.90 17.86 4.22
C LYS A 112 -2.52 16.49 3.93
N LEU A 113 -1.70 15.47 3.66
CA LEU A 113 -2.18 14.10 3.42
C LEU A 113 -3.01 13.59 4.61
N HIS A 114 -2.49 13.72 5.84
CA HIS A 114 -3.21 13.31 7.05
C HIS A 114 -4.46 14.13 7.36
N LEU A 115 -4.66 15.29 6.71
CA LEU A 115 -5.82 16.15 6.88
C LEU A 115 -6.79 16.09 5.68
N ALA A 116 -6.44 15.34 4.63
CA ALA A 116 -7.21 15.27 3.39
C ALA A 116 -8.50 14.47 3.59
N THR A 117 -9.65 15.06 3.27
CA THR A 117 -10.96 14.43 3.50
C THR A 117 -11.04 13.01 2.93
N PRO A 118 -11.51 12.02 3.69
CA PRO A 118 -11.59 10.65 3.20
C PRO A 118 -12.58 10.55 2.04
N THR A 119 -12.30 9.71 1.07
CA THR A 119 -13.22 9.50 -0.07
C THR A 119 -14.27 8.43 0.22
N VAL A 120 -13.97 7.48 1.11
CA VAL A 120 -14.82 6.34 1.44
C VAL A 120 -15.77 6.65 2.60
N LYS A 121 -16.98 6.06 2.57
CA LYS A 121 -18.09 6.40 3.46
C LYS A 121 -17.73 6.18 4.93
N GLU A 122 -17.20 4.99 5.25
CA GLU A 122 -16.92 4.58 6.63
C GLU A 122 -15.88 5.50 7.27
N ALA A 123 -14.84 5.87 6.53
CA ALA A 123 -13.84 6.84 7.02
C ALA A 123 -14.43 8.24 7.22
N LYS A 124 -15.34 8.70 6.33
CA LYS A 124 -16.08 9.97 6.54
C LYS A 124 -16.95 9.94 7.79
N GLU A 125 -17.46 8.76 8.15
CA GLU A 125 -18.25 8.52 9.37
C GLU A 125 -17.36 8.37 10.63
N GLY A 126 -16.05 8.50 10.51
CA GLY A 126 -15.13 8.45 11.64
C GLY A 126 -14.61 7.04 11.97
N MET A 127 -14.76 6.07 11.07
CA MET A 127 -14.27 4.70 11.27
C MET A 127 -12.84 4.50 10.77
N PHE A 128 -12.08 3.67 11.49
CA PHE A 128 -10.72 3.26 11.17
C PHE A 128 -10.71 1.98 10.36
N GLY A 129 -9.99 1.98 9.24
CA GLY A 129 -9.92 0.83 8.37
C GLY A 129 -9.58 1.23 6.94
N PHE A 130 -9.85 0.30 6.03
CA PHE A 130 -9.72 0.49 4.60
C PHE A 130 -10.66 -0.48 3.88
N PRO A 131 -11.17 -0.16 2.67
CA PRO A 131 -12.14 -1.00 1.97
C PRO A 131 -11.66 -2.43 1.67
N LEU A 132 -10.34 -2.68 1.74
CA LEU A 132 -9.74 -3.98 1.45
C LEU A 132 -8.64 -4.27 2.45
N ASP A 133 -8.58 -5.54 2.87
CA ASP A 133 -7.37 -6.10 3.46
C ASP A 133 -6.23 -6.01 2.44
N ASN A 134 -5.05 -5.64 2.92
CA ASN A 134 -3.86 -5.53 2.08
C ASN A 134 -2.68 -6.22 2.77
N THR A 135 -1.45 -5.88 2.39
CA THR A 135 -0.26 -6.43 3.03
C THR A 135 0.69 -5.32 3.45
N ILE A 136 1.47 -5.58 4.51
CA ILE A 136 2.64 -4.80 4.88
C ILE A 136 3.87 -5.68 4.62
N GLY A 137 4.56 -5.41 3.51
CA GLY A 137 5.48 -6.40 2.94
C GLY A 137 4.72 -7.65 2.50
N ALA A 138 5.16 -8.82 2.98
CA ALA A 138 4.50 -10.11 2.71
C ALA A 138 3.42 -10.48 3.74
N THR A 139 3.26 -9.68 4.80
CA THR A 139 2.37 -10.01 5.92
C THR A 139 0.96 -9.48 5.65
N PRO A 140 -0.11 -10.30 5.78
CA PRO A 140 -1.48 -9.82 5.71
C PRO A 140 -1.73 -8.68 6.71
N GLN A 141 -2.51 -7.71 6.29
CA GLN A 141 -2.93 -6.59 7.11
C GLN A 141 -4.45 -6.45 7.03
N PRO A 142 -5.18 -6.93 8.05
CA PRO A 142 -6.62 -6.80 8.07
C PRO A 142 -7.03 -5.34 8.28
N ASN A 143 -7.98 -4.86 7.51
CA ASN A 143 -8.42 -3.46 7.46
C ASN A 143 -9.92 -3.28 7.66
N GLY A 144 -10.65 -4.34 7.99
CA GLY A 144 -12.07 -4.25 8.32
C GLY A 144 -12.35 -3.14 9.34
N TRP A 145 -13.39 -2.34 9.05
CA TRP A 145 -13.73 -1.10 9.74
C TRP A 145 -14.05 -1.30 11.23
N MET A 146 -13.61 -0.35 12.06
CA MET A 146 -13.91 -0.25 13.49
C MET A 146 -14.06 1.23 13.86
N ASP A 147 -14.92 1.56 14.82
CA ASP A 147 -15.20 2.93 15.26
C ASP A 147 -14.33 3.39 16.44
N ASP A 148 -13.62 2.46 17.11
CA ASP A 148 -12.65 2.76 18.17
C ASP A 148 -11.20 2.53 17.71
N TRP A 149 -10.38 3.58 17.81
CA TRP A 149 -8.97 3.53 17.40
C TRP A 149 -8.15 2.54 18.23
N ALA A 150 -8.31 2.56 19.56
CA ALA A 150 -7.53 1.71 20.44
C ALA A 150 -7.83 0.23 20.15
N GLU A 151 -9.09 -0.10 19.91
CA GLU A 151 -9.54 -1.43 19.53
C GLU A 151 -9.04 -1.84 18.15
N PHE A 152 -9.14 -0.95 17.15
CA PHE A 152 -8.60 -1.18 15.82
C PHE A 152 -7.10 -1.48 15.89
N PHE A 153 -6.33 -0.65 16.58
CA PHE A 153 -4.88 -0.79 16.69
C PHE A 153 -4.49 -2.04 17.49
N ARG A 154 -5.21 -2.34 18.58
CA ARG A 154 -5.04 -3.55 19.39
C ARG A 154 -5.27 -4.82 18.56
N VAL A 155 -6.41 -4.92 17.88
CA VAL A 155 -6.84 -6.16 17.23
C VAL A 155 -6.24 -6.32 15.83
N ARG A 156 -6.31 -5.27 15.00
CA ARG A 156 -5.99 -5.32 13.56
C ARG A 156 -4.54 -4.93 13.26
N ARG A 157 -3.78 -4.41 14.23
CA ARG A 157 -2.35 -4.11 14.09
C ARG A 157 -1.51 -4.97 15.02
N ILE A 158 -1.31 -4.56 16.27
CA ILE A 158 -0.32 -5.20 17.15
C ILE A 158 -0.71 -6.66 17.44
N GLY A 159 -1.95 -6.91 17.89
CA GLY A 159 -2.42 -8.25 18.20
C GLY A 159 -2.39 -9.20 17.00
N HIS A 160 -2.64 -8.69 15.79
CA HIS A 160 -2.48 -9.48 14.56
C HIS A 160 -1.03 -9.92 14.34
N GLN A 161 -0.06 -9.01 14.46
CA GLN A 161 1.36 -9.33 14.32
C GLN A 161 1.86 -10.28 15.42
N VAL A 162 1.42 -10.09 16.67
CA VAL A 162 1.73 -11.00 17.78
C VAL A 162 1.20 -12.40 17.49
N LYS A 163 -0.04 -12.54 17.00
CA LYS A 163 -0.62 -13.84 16.63
C LYS A 163 0.16 -14.51 15.49
N LEU A 164 0.54 -13.74 14.47
CA LEU A 164 1.32 -14.24 13.33
C LEU A 164 2.73 -14.70 13.73
N SER A 165 3.34 -14.08 14.74
CA SER A 165 4.68 -14.46 15.23
C SER A 165 4.75 -15.91 15.72
N ARG A 166 3.63 -16.47 16.20
CA ARG A 166 3.54 -17.76 16.91
C ARG A 166 4.50 -17.88 18.10
N ASP A 167 5.04 -16.77 18.58
CA ASP A 167 5.95 -16.72 19.71
C ASP A 167 5.16 -16.70 21.02
N LYS A 168 5.43 -17.66 21.91
CA LYS A 168 4.76 -17.74 23.21
C LYS A 168 5.12 -16.55 24.10
N LYS A 169 6.39 -16.14 24.15
CA LYS A 169 6.84 -15.04 24.99
C LYS A 169 6.21 -13.72 24.55
N LEU A 170 6.11 -13.47 23.25
CA LEU A 170 5.43 -12.28 22.74
C LEU A 170 3.94 -12.28 23.07
N ARG A 171 3.27 -13.44 23.03
CA ARG A 171 1.87 -13.55 23.46
C ARG A 171 1.70 -13.27 24.96
N ASP A 172 2.54 -13.87 25.80
CA ASP A 172 2.50 -13.67 27.25
C ASP A 172 2.78 -12.19 27.63
N LEU A 173 3.66 -11.50 26.90
CA LEU A 173 3.92 -10.07 27.07
C LEU A 173 2.76 -9.20 26.57
N TRP A 174 2.17 -9.58 25.44
CA TRP A 174 1.03 -8.87 24.87
C TRP A 174 -0.20 -8.91 25.80
N GLU A 175 -0.49 -10.06 26.41
CA GLU A 175 -1.56 -10.19 27.41
C GLU A 175 -1.35 -9.27 28.62
N GLN A 176 -0.11 -9.08 29.06
CA GLN A 176 0.23 -8.13 30.13
C GLN A 176 -0.03 -6.68 29.69
N VAL A 177 0.41 -6.30 28.48
CA VAL A 177 0.15 -4.97 27.92
C VAL A 177 -1.35 -4.72 27.84
N GLU A 178 -2.14 -5.66 27.29
CA GLU A 178 -3.59 -5.51 27.21
C GLU A 178 -4.23 -5.33 28.59
N LYS A 179 -3.79 -6.08 29.61
CA LYS A 179 -4.29 -5.96 30.97
C LYS A 179 -3.93 -4.61 31.62
N GLU A 180 -2.68 -4.18 31.51
CA GLU A 180 -2.18 -2.96 32.15
C GLU A 180 -2.71 -1.68 31.49
N THR A 181 -3.14 -1.77 30.24
CA THR A 181 -3.56 -0.61 29.45
C THR A 181 -5.07 -0.55 29.16
N ASP A 182 -5.87 -1.42 29.80
CA ASP A 182 -7.30 -1.60 29.50
C ASP A 182 -7.55 -1.79 27.99
N GLY A 183 -6.80 -2.74 27.40
CA GLY A 183 -6.82 -3.01 25.96
C GLY A 183 -6.37 -1.81 25.13
N LEU A 184 -5.27 -1.17 25.52
CA LEU A 184 -4.69 0.06 24.98
C LEU A 184 -5.47 1.36 25.21
N LYS A 185 -6.71 1.33 25.71
CA LYS A 185 -7.53 2.53 25.88
C LYS A 185 -6.88 3.58 26.78
N SER A 186 -6.21 3.16 27.85
CA SER A 186 -5.56 4.09 28.78
C SER A 186 -4.42 4.87 28.16
N LEU A 187 -3.81 4.36 27.08
CA LEU A 187 -2.74 5.05 26.33
C LEU A 187 -3.27 6.19 25.45
N PHE A 188 -4.56 6.19 25.14
CA PHE A 188 -5.20 7.18 24.27
C PHE A 188 -6.21 8.08 25.00
N LYS A 189 -6.34 7.95 26.33
CA LYS A 189 -7.39 8.61 27.12
C LYS A 189 -7.45 10.14 26.98
N ASP A 190 -6.32 10.79 26.68
CA ASP A 190 -6.19 12.24 26.56
C ASP A 190 -5.99 12.69 25.10
N ILE A 191 -6.23 11.81 24.13
CA ILE A 191 -5.98 12.03 22.71
C ILE A 191 -7.23 11.74 21.91
N GLU A 192 -7.75 12.74 21.20
CA GLU A 192 -8.78 12.53 20.20
C GLU A 192 -8.13 12.01 18.91
N VAL A 193 -8.34 10.73 18.60
CA VAL A 193 -7.88 10.13 17.35
C VAL A 193 -9.06 10.09 16.38
N LYS A 194 -8.88 10.62 15.17
CA LYS A 194 -9.89 10.61 14.11
C LYS A 194 -9.27 10.04 12.82
N PRO A 195 -9.98 9.18 12.07
CA PRO A 195 -9.60 8.87 10.71
C PRO A 195 -9.93 10.12 9.90
N ARG A 196 -8.90 10.82 9.45
CA ARG A 196 -9.03 12.01 8.62
C ARG A 196 -8.72 11.70 7.18
#